data_AF-K9GSD5-F1
#
_entry.id   AF-K9GSD5-F1
#
_cell.length_a   1.000
_cell.length_b   1.000
_cell.length_c   1.000
_cell.angle_alpha   90.00
_cell.angle_beta   90.00
_cell.angle_gamma   90.00
#
_symmetry.space_group_name_H-M   'P 1'
#
loop_
_entity.id
_entity.type
_entity.pdbx_description
1 polymer ?
#
loop_
_entity_poly.entity_id
_entity_poly.type
_entity_poly.pdbx_seq_one_letter_code
_entity_poly.pdbx_strand_id
1 'polypeptide(L)'
;MLIEIRNAGCRLRIHNGLLEITPPTAPGGDASPARPWRIPPDEVTRLVLETPRATLSSAVLAELARCGVPILVCDNAHRPAAEVSAAEGSGTGRNAALLRAQVLLRADTRRRLWKRVVQAKLLMQAETLGRSAGGAGAERLRRLARGVQPGDPKNHEATAAQIYWPALMGTRFRRGGEPMVANALLDYGYAILRAMVLRALHEAGPHRAMAETG
;
A
#
# COMPACT_ATOMS: atom_id res chain seq x y z
N MET A 1 16.32 0.72 -7.19
CA MET A 1 16.09 1.70 -6.11
C MET A 1 14.70 2.31 -6.21
N LEU A 2 13.94 2.38 -5.11
CA LEU A 2 12.65 3.11 -5.05
C LEU A 2 12.94 4.61 -4.86
N ILE A 3 12.34 5.47 -5.69
CA ILE A 3 12.45 6.92 -5.56
C ILE A 3 11.07 7.49 -5.20
N GLU A 4 11.02 8.33 -4.18
CA GLU A 4 9.78 8.95 -3.70
C GLU A 4 9.91 10.47 -3.60
N ILE A 5 8.98 11.19 -4.21
CA ILE A 5 8.94 12.66 -4.25
C ILE A 5 7.75 13.14 -3.41
N ARG A 6 8.03 13.63 -2.19
CA ARG A 6 6.99 13.93 -1.17
C ARG A 6 6.49 15.37 -1.10
N ASN A 7 7.37 16.38 -1.04
CA ASN A 7 6.96 17.75 -0.64
C ASN A 7 7.55 18.89 -1.48
N ALA A 8 8.51 18.57 -2.34
CA ALA A 8 9.27 19.55 -3.08
C ALA A 8 8.73 19.63 -4.52
N GLY A 9 8.60 20.84 -5.06
CA GLY A 9 8.27 21.06 -6.48
C GLY A 9 9.44 20.66 -7.38
N CYS A 10 9.78 19.37 -7.35
CA CYS A 10 10.92 18.83 -8.07
C CYS A 10 10.62 18.76 -9.56
N ARG A 11 11.67 18.99 -10.36
CA ARG A 11 11.63 18.83 -11.80
C ARG A 11 12.44 17.59 -12.18
N LEU A 12 11.81 16.67 -12.90
CA LEU A 12 12.44 15.46 -13.40
C LEU A 12 12.69 15.58 -14.90
N ARG A 13 13.93 15.34 -15.33
CA ARG A 13 14.37 15.40 -16.73
C ARG A 13 15.31 14.25 -17.05
N ILE A 14 15.45 13.91 -18.33
CA ILE A 14 16.57 13.09 -18.80
C ILE A 14 17.66 14.03 -19.28
N HIS A 15 18.87 13.88 -18.73
CA HIS A 15 20.05 14.66 -19.11
C HIS A 15 21.24 13.72 -19.28
N ASN A 16 21.81 13.68 -20.49
CA ASN A 16 22.88 12.75 -20.87
C ASN A 16 22.55 11.28 -20.54
N GLY A 17 21.31 10.86 -20.78
CA GLY A 17 20.83 9.49 -20.50
C GLY A 17 20.57 9.20 -19.02
N LEU A 18 20.81 10.14 -18.11
CA LEU A 18 20.54 9.99 -16.68
C LEU A 18 19.21 10.64 -16.30
N LEU A 19 18.50 10.02 -15.36
CA LEU A 19 17.37 10.65 -14.69
C LEU A 19 17.92 11.72 -13.74
N GLU A 20 17.65 12.98 -14.05
CA GLU A 20 17.99 14.14 -13.23
C GLU A 20 16.77 14.60 -12.42
N ILE A 21 16.94 14.71 -11.11
CA ILE A 21 15.94 15.22 -10.17
C ILE A 21 16.45 16.55 -9.62
N THR A 22 15.89 17.64 -10.11
CA THR A 22 16.19 19.00 -9.63
C THR A 22 15.22 19.38 -8.51
N PRO A 23 15.70 19.75 -7.31
CA PRO A 23 14.84 20.28 -6.26
C PRO A 23 14.25 21.64 -6.66
N PRO A 24 13.14 22.08 -6.03
CA PRO A 24 12.58 23.41 -6.25
C PRO A 24 13.58 24.49 -5.86
N THR A 25 13.67 25.54 -6.67
CA THR A 25 14.41 26.75 -6.31
C THR A 25 13.71 27.41 -5.12
N ALA A 26 14.48 27.79 -4.09
CA ALA A 26 13.92 28.53 -2.96
C ALA A 26 13.35 29.89 -3.44
N PRO A 27 12.19 30.32 -2.94
CA PRO A 27 11.69 31.67 -3.20
C PRO A 27 12.57 32.68 -2.43
N GLY A 28 13.52 33.31 -3.14
CA GLY A 28 14.50 34.26 -2.60
C GLY A 28 15.87 34.01 -3.22
N GLY A 29 16.28 34.88 -4.15
CA GLY A 29 17.40 34.69 -5.10
C GLY A 29 18.81 34.73 -4.53
N ASP A 30 19.05 34.16 -3.34
CA ASP A 30 20.35 34.11 -2.66
C ASP A 30 20.92 32.67 -2.58
N ALA A 31 20.07 31.65 -2.47
CA ALA A 31 20.56 30.29 -2.29
C ALA A 31 21.14 29.70 -3.58
N SER A 32 22.41 29.28 -3.54
CA SER A 32 23.04 28.45 -4.58
C SER A 32 22.11 27.28 -4.95
N PRO A 33 21.83 27.02 -6.25
CA PRO A 33 20.86 26.02 -6.64
C PRO A 33 21.25 24.66 -6.05
N ALA A 34 20.35 24.08 -5.26
CA ALA A 34 20.60 22.78 -4.66
C ALA A 34 20.94 21.77 -5.76
N ARG A 35 22.06 21.07 -5.56
CA ARG A 35 22.67 20.22 -6.59
C ARG A 35 21.66 19.16 -7.07
N PRO A 36 21.46 19.01 -8.39
CA PRO A 36 20.56 18.00 -8.91
C PRO A 36 21.11 16.59 -8.63
N TRP A 37 20.20 15.68 -8.33
CA TRP A 37 20.50 14.26 -8.18
C TRP A 37 20.43 13.59 -9.55
N ARG A 38 21.41 12.74 -9.88
CA ARG A 38 21.44 12.01 -11.15
C ARG A 38 21.57 10.53 -10.87
N ILE A 39 20.74 9.73 -11.53
CA ILE A 39 20.74 8.28 -11.41
C ILE A 39 20.47 7.63 -12.78
N PRO A 40 21.14 6.52 -13.13
CA PRO A 40 20.75 5.72 -14.29
C PRO A 40 19.28 5.26 -14.19
N PRO A 41 18.45 5.45 -15.22
CA PRO A 41 17.04 5.07 -15.17
C PRO A 41 16.79 3.58 -14.88
N ASP A 42 17.70 2.70 -15.30
CA ASP A 42 17.66 1.24 -15.09
C ASP A 42 17.99 0.81 -13.66
N GLU A 43 18.64 1.67 -12.88
CA GLU A 43 18.81 1.48 -11.44
C GLU A 43 17.55 1.84 -10.65
N VAL A 44 16.59 2.53 -11.27
CA VAL A 44 15.30 2.87 -10.63
C VAL A 44 14.37 1.67 -10.74
N THR A 45 13.72 1.30 -9.64
CA THR A 45 12.78 0.17 -9.61
C THR A 45 11.34 0.65 -9.71
N ARG A 46 11.04 1.84 -9.17
CA ARG A 46 9.75 2.51 -9.22
C ARG A 46 9.94 3.99 -8.83
N LEU A 47 9.14 4.87 -9.42
CA LEU A 47 9.04 6.28 -9.06
C LEU A 47 7.67 6.53 -8.41
N VAL A 48 7.62 7.12 -7.22
CA VAL A 48 6.39 7.50 -6.52
C VAL A 48 6.31 9.01 -6.41
N LEU A 49 5.23 9.57 -6.96
CA LEU A 49 4.92 11.00 -6.94
C LEU A 49 3.80 11.24 -5.93
N GLU A 50 4.16 11.67 -4.73
CA GLU A 50 3.19 11.99 -3.68
C GLU A 50 2.77 13.46 -3.64
N THR A 51 3.38 14.29 -4.50
CA THR A 51 3.08 15.72 -4.58
C THR A 51 2.53 16.10 -5.94
N PRO A 52 1.49 16.96 -6.01
CA PRO A 52 1.02 17.50 -7.27
C PRO A 52 1.98 18.54 -7.87
N ARG A 53 3.03 18.93 -7.14
CA ARG A 53 4.00 19.95 -7.57
C ARG A 53 5.17 19.39 -8.39
N ALA A 54 5.27 18.07 -8.52
CA ALA A 54 6.32 17.44 -9.31
C ALA A 54 6.05 17.65 -10.81
N THR A 55 7.08 18.08 -11.56
CA THR A 55 7.00 18.23 -13.01
C THR A 55 7.88 17.19 -13.69
N LEU A 56 7.33 16.48 -14.66
CA LEU A 56 8.03 15.49 -15.47
C LEU A 56 7.95 15.86 -16.96
N SER A 57 9.02 15.57 -17.69
CA SER A 57 9.03 15.65 -19.16
C SER A 57 8.55 14.34 -19.79
N SER A 58 8.05 14.41 -21.02
CA SER A 58 7.70 13.22 -21.81
C SER A 58 8.90 12.28 -22.01
N ALA A 59 10.12 12.82 -22.08
CA ALA A 59 11.35 12.03 -22.14
C ALA A 59 11.55 11.16 -20.89
N VAL A 60 11.21 11.66 -19.69
CA VAL A 60 11.27 10.86 -18.45
C VAL A 60 10.26 9.72 -18.50
N LEU A 61 9.02 9.98 -18.96
CA LEU A 61 8.00 8.95 -19.12
C LEU A 61 8.47 7.84 -20.07
N ALA A 62 9.00 8.22 -21.25
CA ALA A 62 9.47 7.28 -22.25
C ALA A 62 10.68 6.45 -21.76
N GLU A 63 11.65 7.10 -21.12
CA GLU A 63 12.88 6.43 -20.68
C GLU A 63 12.64 5.48 -19.49
N LEU A 64 11.80 5.90 -18.53
CA LEU A 64 11.38 5.01 -17.44
C LEU A 64 10.54 3.84 -17.96
N ALA A 65 9.64 4.08 -18.92
CA ALA A 65 8.89 3.01 -19.58
C ALA A 65 9.82 2.00 -20.28
N ARG A 66 10.81 2.48 -21.04
CA ARG A 66 11.83 1.64 -21.71
C ARG A 66 12.62 0.79 -20.72
N CYS A 67 12.88 1.32 -19.52
CA CYS A 67 13.55 0.60 -18.44
C CYS A 67 12.60 -0.29 -17.60
N GLY A 68 11.31 -0.34 -17.95
CA GLY A 68 10.30 -1.12 -17.21
C GLY A 68 9.96 -0.55 -15.84
N VAL A 69 10.26 0.73 -15.60
CA VAL A 69 10.06 1.43 -14.33
C VAL A 69 8.67 2.05 -14.27
N PRO A 70 7.77 1.57 -13.40
CA PRO A 70 6.44 2.13 -13.23
C PRO A 70 6.50 3.42 -12.41
N ILE A 71 5.55 4.31 -12.69
CA ILE A 71 5.38 5.59 -11.98
C ILE A 71 4.03 5.55 -11.27
N LEU A 72 4.05 5.65 -9.94
CA LEU A 72 2.85 5.76 -9.11
C LEU A 72 2.57 7.22 -8.80
N VAL A 73 1.38 7.72 -9.13
CA VAL A 73 0.92 9.08 -8.79
C VAL A 73 -0.10 8.98 -7.68
N CYS A 74 0.10 9.73 -6.61
CA CYS A 74 -0.83 9.80 -5.49
C CYS A 74 -1.64 11.11 -5.49
N ASP A 75 -2.84 11.06 -4.91
CA ASP A 75 -3.67 12.24 -4.65
C ASP A 75 -3.17 13.02 -3.41
N ASN A 76 -3.86 14.12 -3.09
CA ASN A 76 -3.59 14.95 -1.90
C ASN A 76 -3.78 14.21 -0.56
N ALA A 77 -4.43 13.04 -0.56
CA ALA A 77 -4.58 12.17 0.60
C ALA A 77 -3.51 11.06 0.63
N HIS A 78 -2.46 11.18 -0.18
CA HIS A 78 -1.37 10.20 -0.35
C HIS A 78 -1.86 8.81 -0.78
N ARG A 79 -3.02 8.74 -1.44
CA ARG A 79 -3.59 7.50 -1.97
C ARG A 79 -3.16 7.34 -3.42
N PRO A 80 -2.81 6.13 -3.88
CA PRO A 80 -2.61 5.86 -5.29
C PRO A 80 -3.81 6.35 -6.13
N ALA A 81 -3.55 7.28 -7.05
CA ALA A 81 -4.55 7.87 -7.95
C ALA A 81 -4.36 7.37 -9.40
N ALA A 82 -3.12 7.17 -9.83
CA ALA A 82 -2.80 6.60 -11.13
C ALA A 82 -1.49 5.81 -11.10
N GLU A 83 -1.37 4.82 -11.98
CA GLU A 83 -0.10 4.14 -12.25
C GLU A 83 0.20 4.24 -13.75
N VAL A 84 1.35 4.83 -14.10
CA VAL A 84 1.86 4.85 -15.47
C VAL A 84 2.88 3.72 -15.61
N SER A 85 2.67 2.88 -16.60
CA SER A 85 3.54 1.74 -16.91
C SER A 85 3.84 1.70 -18.40
N ALA A 86 4.90 0.99 -18.77
CA ALA A 86 5.26 0.79 -20.16
C ALA A 86 4.10 0.19 -20.97
N ALA A 87 3.90 0.69 -22.19
CA ALA A 87 3.05 0.03 -23.17
C ALA A 87 3.65 -1.35 -23.52
N GLU A 88 2.79 -2.31 -23.90
CA GLU A 88 3.18 -3.71 -24.12
C GLU A 88 4.44 -3.83 -25.00
N GLY A 89 5.38 -4.68 -24.57
CA GLY A 89 6.62 -4.98 -25.31
C GLY A 89 7.84 -4.11 -24.99
N SER A 90 7.69 -2.98 -24.27
CA SER A 90 8.81 -2.04 -24.02
C SER A 90 9.43 -2.07 -22.61
N GLY A 91 8.80 -2.77 -21.65
CA GLY A 91 9.25 -2.83 -20.25
C GLY A 91 9.90 -4.15 -19.86
N THR A 92 11.10 -4.06 -19.30
CA THR A 92 11.92 -5.16 -18.78
C THR A 92 11.18 -6.08 -17.79
N GLY A 93 11.13 -7.36 -18.13
CA GLY A 93 10.85 -8.61 -17.38
C GLY A 93 10.23 -8.64 -15.97
N ARG A 94 10.56 -7.73 -15.04
CA ARG A 94 10.28 -7.91 -13.60
C ARG A 94 8.81 -7.68 -13.24
N ASN A 95 8.20 -6.58 -13.69
CA ASN A 95 6.77 -6.33 -13.43
C ASN A 95 5.88 -7.34 -14.19
N ALA A 96 6.27 -7.69 -15.41
CA ALA A 96 5.62 -8.77 -16.16
C ALA A 96 5.75 -10.13 -15.46
N ALA A 97 6.93 -10.46 -14.90
CA ALA A 97 7.15 -11.69 -14.14
C ALA A 97 6.35 -11.70 -12.83
N LEU A 98 6.29 -10.59 -12.09
CA LEU A 98 5.49 -10.47 -10.88
C LEU A 98 3.99 -10.57 -11.19
N LEU A 99 3.51 -9.92 -12.25
CA LEU A 99 2.12 -10.02 -12.69
C LEU A 99 1.79 -11.46 -13.07
N ARG A 100 2.65 -12.11 -13.86
CA ARG A 100 2.52 -13.55 -14.19
C ARG A 100 2.51 -14.41 -12.94
N ALA A 101 3.36 -14.15 -11.96
CA ALA A 101 3.39 -14.88 -10.70
C ALA A 101 2.11 -14.69 -9.87
N GLN A 102 1.50 -13.50 -9.89
CA GLN A 102 0.21 -13.23 -9.23
C GLN A 102 -0.95 -13.96 -9.93
N VAL A 103 -0.99 -13.95 -11.26
CA VAL A 103 -2.00 -14.66 -12.06
C VAL A 103 -1.88 -16.18 -11.86
N LEU A 104 -0.65 -16.70 -11.87
CA LEU A 104 -0.36 -18.12 -11.69
C LEU A 104 -0.38 -18.56 -10.22
N LEU A 105 -0.75 -17.67 -9.28
CA LEU A 105 -0.78 -17.99 -7.86
C LEU A 105 -1.84 -19.07 -7.58
N ARG A 106 -1.37 -20.25 -7.17
CA ARG A 106 -2.23 -21.39 -6.83
C ARG A 106 -3.24 -21.00 -5.74
N ALA A 107 -4.49 -21.46 -5.88
CA ALA A 107 -5.56 -21.20 -4.92
C ALA A 107 -5.17 -21.57 -3.48
N ASP A 108 -4.43 -22.66 -3.29
CA ASP A 108 -3.96 -23.11 -1.98
C ASP A 108 -2.99 -22.12 -1.32
N THR A 109 -2.12 -21.50 -2.12
CA THR A 109 -1.20 -20.48 -1.63
C THR A 109 -1.98 -19.25 -1.17
N ARG A 110 -2.99 -18.83 -1.95
CA ARG A 110 -3.90 -17.75 -1.54
C ARG A 110 -4.61 -18.05 -0.22
N ARG A 111 -5.14 -19.27 -0.06
CA ARG A 111 -5.80 -19.72 1.19
C ARG A 111 -4.85 -19.73 2.40
N ARG A 112 -3.58 -20.12 2.20
CA ARG A 112 -2.55 -20.08 3.25
C ARG A 112 -2.14 -18.65 3.62
N LEU A 113 -1.96 -17.77 2.64
CA LEU A 113 -1.66 -16.36 2.89
C LEU A 113 -2.80 -15.67 3.63
N TRP A 114 -4.05 -15.90 3.19
CA TRP A 114 -5.23 -15.38 3.86
C TRP A 114 -5.32 -15.83 5.33
N LYS A 115 -5.08 -17.13 5.60
CA LYS A 115 -5.00 -17.65 6.97
C LYS A 115 -4.02 -16.85 7.82
N ARG A 116 -2.82 -16.52 7.31
CA ARG A 116 -1.82 -15.74 8.06
C ARG A 116 -2.32 -14.33 8.39
N VAL A 117 -3.02 -13.67 7.46
CA VAL A 117 -3.63 -12.35 7.68
C VAL A 117 -4.68 -12.42 8.79
N VAL A 118 -5.59 -13.40 8.74
CA VAL A 118 -6.62 -13.59 9.78
C VAL A 118 -5.97 -13.91 11.14
N GLN A 119 -4.97 -14.79 11.18
CA GLN A 119 -4.25 -15.10 12.42
C GLN A 119 -3.58 -13.86 13.03
N ALA A 120 -2.89 -13.07 12.21
CA ALA A 120 -2.27 -11.83 12.66
C ALA A 120 -3.31 -10.85 13.21
N LYS A 121 -4.46 -10.69 12.53
CA LYS A 121 -5.58 -9.86 12.99
C LYS A 121 -6.06 -10.29 14.39
N LEU A 122 -6.32 -11.59 14.58
CA LEU A 122 -6.80 -12.12 15.86
C LEU A 122 -5.77 -11.96 16.98
N LEU A 123 -4.48 -12.15 16.69
CA LEU A 123 -3.40 -11.95 17.65
C LEU A 123 -3.26 -10.48 18.06
N MET A 124 -3.31 -9.55 17.10
CA MET A 124 -3.31 -8.12 17.40
C MET A 124 -4.52 -7.70 18.24
N GLN A 125 -5.71 -8.22 17.90
CA GLN A 125 -6.92 -7.99 18.71
C GLN A 125 -6.77 -8.53 20.13
N ALA A 126 -6.15 -9.70 20.30
CA ALA A 126 -5.86 -10.28 21.61
C ALA A 126 -4.90 -9.39 22.42
N GLU A 127 -3.86 -8.87 21.78
CA GLU A 127 -2.92 -7.94 22.42
C GLU A 127 -3.61 -6.67 22.89
N THR A 128 -4.41 -6.04 22.02
CA THR A 128 -5.18 -4.84 22.39
C THR A 128 -6.07 -5.10 23.60
N LEU A 129 -6.87 -6.18 23.59
CA LEU A 129 -7.72 -6.51 24.75
C LEU A 129 -6.90 -6.79 26.01
N GLY A 130 -5.78 -7.48 25.88
CA GLY A 130 -4.89 -7.76 27.01
C GLY A 130 -4.38 -6.49 27.69
N ARG A 131 -4.23 -5.40 26.93
CA ARG A 131 -3.78 -4.09 27.42
C ARG A 131 -4.92 -3.20 27.92
N SER A 132 -6.14 -3.35 27.38
CA SER A 132 -7.23 -2.39 27.62
C SER A 132 -8.45 -2.93 28.38
N ALA A 133 -8.73 -4.23 28.31
CA ALA A 133 -10.01 -4.82 28.75
C ALA A 133 -9.87 -6.17 29.49
N GLY A 134 -8.64 -6.57 29.85
CA GLY A 134 -8.34 -7.76 30.65
C GLY A 134 -8.06 -9.03 29.84
N GLY A 135 -7.72 -10.12 30.55
CA GLY A 135 -7.13 -11.32 29.95
C GLY A 135 -8.10 -12.32 29.32
N ALA A 136 -9.36 -12.39 29.75
CA ALA A 136 -10.28 -13.46 29.32
C ALA A 136 -10.64 -13.38 27.83
N GLY A 137 -10.96 -12.18 27.32
CA GLY A 137 -11.22 -11.96 25.90
C GLY A 137 -9.96 -12.18 25.06
N ALA A 138 -8.81 -11.70 25.54
CA ALA A 138 -7.52 -11.89 24.89
C ALA A 138 -7.18 -13.38 24.72
N GLU A 139 -7.35 -14.19 25.76
CA GLU A 139 -7.01 -15.61 25.69
C GLU A 139 -7.96 -16.41 24.77
N ARG A 140 -9.25 -16.04 24.73
CA ARG A 140 -10.19 -16.61 23.74
C ARG A 140 -9.74 -16.31 22.31
N LEU A 141 -9.30 -15.08 22.03
CA LEU A 141 -8.80 -14.69 20.71
C LEU A 141 -7.50 -15.41 20.34
N ARG A 142 -6.56 -15.60 21.28
CA ARG A 142 -5.34 -16.41 21.04
C ARG A 142 -5.66 -17.86 20.70
N ARG A 143 -6.60 -18.49 21.41
CA ARG A 143 -7.08 -19.83 21.08
C ARG A 143 -7.70 -19.89 19.69
N LEU A 144 -8.53 -18.91 19.36
CA LEU A 144 -9.20 -18.82 18.07
C LEU A 144 -8.17 -18.67 16.92
N ALA A 145 -7.12 -17.86 17.13
CA ALA A 145 -6.03 -17.69 16.17
C ALA A 145 -5.29 -19.01 15.86
N ARG A 146 -5.07 -19.87 16.88
CA ARG A 146 -4.47 -21.20 16.68
C ARG A 146 -5.35 -22.13 15.84
N GLY A 147 -6.67 -21.96 15.90
CA GLY A 147 -7.66 -22.78 15.19
C GLY A 147 -7.89 -22.43 13.72
N VAL A 148 -7.41 -21.25 13.25
CA VAL A 148 -7.65 -20.78 11.88
C VAL A 148 -7.08 -21.78 10.86
N GLN A 149 -7.93 -22.22 9.94
CA GLN A 149 -7.56 -23.12 8.84
C GLN A 149 -7.38 -22.35 7.52
N PRO A 150 -6.62 -22.88 6.54
CA PRO A 150 -6.50 -22.26 5.22
C PRO A 150 -7.86 -21.98 4.60
N GLY A 151 -8.10 -20.72 4.21
CA GLY A 151 -9.40 -20.27 3.68
C GLY A 151 -10.48 -20.00 4.73
N ASP A 152 -10.18 -20.15 6.02
CA ASP A 152 -11.07 -19.86 7.16
C ASP A 152 -12.55 -20.28 7.00
N PRO A 153 -12.84 -21.58 6.76
CA PRO A 153 -14.21 -22.04 6.47
C PRO A 153 -15.18 -21.87 7.65
N LYS A 154 -14.67 -21.75 8.88
CA LYS A 154 -15.49 -21.53 10.08
C LYS A 154 -15.67 -20.05 10.42
N ASN A 155 -15.16 -19.14 9.58
CA ASN A 155 -15.26 -17.70 9.75
C ASN A 155 -14.80 -17.23 11.15
N HIS A 156 -13.60 -17.68 11.54
CA HIS A 156 -12.99 -17.31 12.82
C HIS A 156 -12.88 -15.78 12.96
N GLU A 157 -12.74 -15.05 11.85
CA GLU A 157 -12.74 -13.59 11.84
C GLU A 157 -14.06 -12.99 12.38
N ALA A 158 -15.21 -13.50 11.95
CA ALA A 158 -16.50 -13.03 12.44
C ALA A 158 -16.71 -13.37 13.93
N THR A 159 -16.36 -14.59 14.34
CA THR A 159 -16.40 -14.98 15.76
C THR A 159 -15.48 -14.11 16.61
N ALA A 160 -14.27 -13.79 16.11
CA ALA A 160 -13.35 -12.88 16.78
C ALA A 160 -13.96 -11.49 16.99
N ALA A 161 -14.61 -10.94 15.95
CA ALA A 161 -15.25 -9.63 16.03
C ALA A 161 -16.37 -9.58 17.08
N GLN A 162 -17.15 -10.67 17.21
CA GLN A 162 -18.20 -10.79 18.24
C GLN A 162 -17.66 -10.83 19.66
N ILE A 163 -16.43 -11.30 19.87
CA ILE A 163 -15.75 -11.30 21.18
C ILE A 163 -15.08 -9.94 21.41
N TYR A 164 -14.39 -9.43 20.39
CA TYR A 164 -13.51 -8.27 20.49
C TYR A 164 -14.27 -6.98 20.79
N TRP A 165 -15.28 -6.65 19.99
CA TRP A 165 -15.95 -5.35 20.09
C TRP A 165 -16.71 -5.15 21.40
N PRO A 166 -17.50 -6.12 21.91
CA PRO A 166 -18.16 -5.98 23.20
C PRO A 166 -17.18 -5.89 24.37
N ALA A 167 -16.04 -6.61 24.29
CA ALA A 167 -15.00 -6.57 25.31
C ALA A 167 -14.29 -5.21 25.34
N LEU A 168 -14.05 -4.59 24.18
CA LEU A 168 -13.33 -3.32 24.08
C LEU A 168 -14.22 -2.09 24.31
N MET A 169 -15.43 -2.09 23.74
CA MET A 169 -16.29 -0.91 23.63
C MET A 169 -17.59 -1.03 24.43
N GLY A 170 -17.77 -2.14 25.17
CA GLY A 170 -18.98 -2.45 25.92
C GLY A 170 -20.07 -3.15 25.09
N THR A 171 -21.01 -3.80 25.77
CA THR A 171 -22.02 -4.68 25.15
C THR A 171 -23.05 -3.95 24.28
N ARG A 172 -23.22 -2.64 24.49
CA ARG A 172 -24.11 -1.78 23.69
C ARG A 172 -23.50 -1.38 22.34
N PHE A 173 -22.18 -1.48 22.20
CA PHE A 173 -21.50 -1.12 20.95
C PHE A 173 -21.72 -2.19 19.87
N ARG A 174 -22.11 -1.76 18.68
CA ARG A 174 -22.20 -2.60 17.47
C ARG A 174 -21.37 -1.99 16.34
N ARG A 175 -20.34 -2.71 15.90
CA ARG A 175 -19.52 -2.33 14.75
C ARG A 175 -20.35 -2.41 13.47
N GLY A 176 -20.40 -1.34 12.68
CA GLY A 176 -21.20 -1.27 11.45
C GLY A 176 -22.71 -1.17 11.67
N GLY A 177 -23.14 -0.90 12.91
CA GLY A 177 -24.52 -0.57 13.24
C GLY A 177 -24.80 0.93 13.09
N GLU A 178 -25.74 1.45 13.87
CA GLU A 178 -26.18 2.85 13.85
C GLU A 178 -25.02 3.87 13.79
N PRO A 179 -25.19 4.99 13.06
CA PRO A 179 -24.22 6.07 13.00
C PRO A 179 -23.88 6.57 14.40
N MET A 180 -22.67 6.28 14.84
CA MET A 180 -22.14 6.71 16.12
C MET A 180 -20.73 7.24 15.91
N VAL A 181 -20.36 8.29 16.65
CA VAL A 181 -19.03 8.94 16.54
C VAL A 181 -17.90 7.91 16.58
N ALA A 182 -17.99 6.91 17.46
CA ALA A 182 -16.99 5.85 17.55
C ALA A 182 -16.86 5.01 16.26
N ASN A 183 -17.95 4.67 15.58
CA ASN A 183 -17.90 3.96 14.30
C ASN A 183 -17.25 4.84 13.21
N ALA A 184 -17.63 6.12 13.15
CA ALA A 184 -17.05 7.07 12.19
C ALA A 184 -15.53 7.24 12.37
N LEU A 185 -15.07 7.36 13.62
CA LEU A 185 -13.63 7.44 13.93
C LEU A 185 -12.89 6.16 13.57
N LEU A 186 -13.49 4.99 13.83
CA LEU A 186 -12.92 3.70 13.43
C LEU A 186 -12.84 3.59 11.89
N ASP A 187 -13.90 3.93 11.17
CA ASP A 187 -13.94 3.90 9.71
C ASP A 187 -12.89 4.83 9.10
N TYR A 188 -12.73 6.02 9.66
CA TYR A 188 -11.69 6.97 9.25
C TYR A 188 -10.29 6.39 9.46
N GLY A 189 -10.00 5.82 10.64
CA GLY A 189 -8.73 5.16 10.92
C GLY A 189 -8.46 3.98 9.96
N TYR A 190 -9.47 3.14 9.69
CA TYR A 190 -9.36 2.07 8.71
C TYR A 190 -9.13 2.58 7.29
N ALA A 191 -9.75 3.69 6.90
CA ALA A 191 -9.52 4.29 5.58
C ALA A 191 -8.06 4.74 5.40
N ILE A 192 -7.46 5.33 6.44
CA ILE A 192 -6.03 5.69 6.45
C ILE A 192 -5.14 4.45 6.36
N LEU A 193 -5.36 3.46 7.23
CA LEU A 193 -4.55 2.23 7.22
C LEU A 193 -4.67 1.49 5.89
N ARG A 194 -5.88 1.41 5.32
CA ARG A 194 -6.13 0.80 4.01
C ARG A 194 -5.38 1.54 2.90
N ALA A 195 -5.39 2.88 2.92
CA ALA A 195 -4.63 3.68 1.97
C ALA A 195 -3.13 3.39 2.06
N MET A 196 -2.58 3.32 3.27
CA MET A 196 -1.16 3.00 3.49
C MET A 196 -0.79 1.60 2.99
N VAL A 197 -1.61 0.59 3.31
CA VAL A 197 -1.40 -0.79 2.83
C VAL A 197 -1.50 -0.84 1.31
N LEU A 198 -2.50 -0.19 0.72
CA LEU A 198 -2.67 -0.14 -0.73
C LEU A 198 -1.46 0.50 -1.41
N ARG A 199 -0.94 1.60 -0.86
CA ARG A 199 0.28 2.26 -1.35
C ARG A 199 1.47 1.32 -1.29
N ALA A 200 1.70 0.66 -0.14
CA ALA A 200 2.80 -0.29 0.02
C ALA A 200 2.70 -1.48 -0.94
N LEU A 201 1.49 -1.99 -1.21
CA LEU A 201 1.26 -3.04 -2.20
C LEU A 201 1.59 -2.58 -3.62
N HIS A 202 1.19 -1.36 -4.00
CA HIS A 202 1.56 -0.80 -5.29
C HIS A 202 3.08 -0.58 -5.38
N GLU A 203 3.72 -0.09 -4.33
CA GLU A 203 5.18 0.10 -4.28
C GLU A 203 5.94 -1.22 -4.48
N ALA A 204 5.51 -2.30 -3.82
CA ALA A 204 6.09 -3.64 -3.96
C ALA A 204 5.91 -4.24 -5.38
N GLY A 205 4.88 -3.79 -6.10
CA GLY A 205 4.54 -4.12 -7.49
C GLY A 205 3.71 -5.40 -7.68
N PRO A 206 3.16 -5.61 -8.88
CA PRO A 206 2.06 -4.83 -9.46
C PRO A 206 0.72 -5.12 -8.77
N HIS A 207 -0.27 -4.24 -8.96
CA HIS A 207 -1.68 -4.57 -8.79
C HIS A 207 -2.37 -4.25 -10.13
N ARG A 208 -3.04 -5.24 -10.73
CA ARG A 208 -4.12 -5.01 -11.69
C ARG A 208 -5.29 -5.79 -11.13
N ALA A 209 -6.38 -5.08 -10.82
CA ALA A 209 -7.63 -5.66 -10.35
C ALA A 209 -7.90 -6.92 -11.17
N MET A 210 -8.10 -8.04 -10.46
CA MET A 210 -8.40 -9.34 -11.07
C MET A 210 -9.40 -9.10 -12.19
N ALA A 211 -8.95 -9.20 -13.44
CA ALA A 211 -9.85 -9.21 -14.57
C ALA A 211 -10.73 -10.43 -14.32
N GLU A 212 -11.98 -10.16 -13.98
CA GLU A 212 -13.07 -11.13 -13.98
C GLU A 212 -12.97 -11.89 -15.29
N THR A 213 -12.44 -13.10 -15.23
CA THR A 213 -12.52 -14.06 -16.32
C THR A 213 -13.46 -15.12 -15.79
N GLY A 214 -14.73 -14.93 -16.10
CA GLY A 214 -15.67 -16.05 -16.24
C GLY A 214 -15.28 -16.91 -17.42
#